data_AF-A0A7V6BZQ9-F1
#
_entry.id   AF-A0A7V6BZQ9-F1
#
_cell.length_a   1.000
_cell.length_b   1.000
_cell.length_c   1.000
_cell.angle_alpha   90.00
_cell.angle_beta   90.00
_cell.angle_gamma   90.00
#
_symmetry.space_group_name_H-M   'P 1'
#
loop_
_entity.id
_entity.type
_entity.pdbx_description
1 polymer ?
#
loop_
_entity_poly.entity_id
_entity_poly.type
_entity_poly.pdbx_seq_one_letter_code
_entity_poly.pdbx_strand_id
1 'polypeptide(L)'
;MKLAGIYKQFSDKIDADKNAQIHAFGNKLRQDLLPGVSDIIPSYCNIYIEYDSQKLSKQHVEFWLANNLENLDSNTVTRTVKIPVDYSGEDLEYISQETALTKKEIIKKHSEKIYQVYAMGFMPGFAFMAEVEPSLRLPRRGVPRLVPAGSVAMANAQTSVYPFASPGGWHILGQALVALYDPNRAEPFLLQAGDKVEFVAAAPQTLAEVKTLELLEPTRTASFRVLATGLLDLLLDQGRFLSGHLGLSRTGALDAKLANLANSLLGNSKNAVILEINLLGPKLEVINEVLIVFVGYALQLKINNIVQEAFKTILLKAGDIISFSPLFKAGPSYLAVQ
;
A
#
# COMPACT_ATOMS: atom_id res chain seq x y z
N MET A 1 -16.41 -9.12 -10.15
CA MET A 1 -16.32 -8.16 -9.03
C MET A 1 -16.58 -6.79 -9.59
N LYS A 2 -17.53 -6.06 -9.02
CA LYS A 2 -17.77 -4.65 -9.29
C LYS A 2 -17.67 -3.91 -7.97
N LEU A 3 -16.57 -3.19 -7.74
CA LEU A 3 -16.32 -2.53 -6.46
C LEU A 3 -17.20 -1.28 -6.31
N ALA A 4 -17.74 -1.11 -5.11
CA ALA A 4 -18.41 0.08 -4.63
C ALA A 4 -17.92 0.37 -3.21
N GLY A 5 -18.19 1.56 -2.68
CA GLY A 5 -17.85 1.86 -1.30
C GLY A 5 -18.75 2.90 -0.65
N ILE A 6 -18.74 2.89 0.69
CA ILE A 6 -19.48 3.81 1.53
C ILE A 6 -18.57 4.41 2.59
N TYR A 7 -18.80 5.66 2.94
CA TYR A 7 -18.21 6.32 4.10
C TYR A 7 -19.26 6.38 5.21
N LYS A 8 -18.88 5.98 6.41
CA LYS A 8 -19.64 6.25 7.63
C LYS A 8 -18.83 7.18 8.52
N GLN A 9 -19.38 8.37 8.72
CA GLN A 9 -18.83 9.38 9.62
C GLN A 9 -19.35 9.15 11.05
N PHE A 10 -18.46 9.29 12.03
CA PHE A 10 -18.74 9.13 13.46
C PHE A 10 -18.65 10.44 14.24
N SER A 11 -17.93 11.43 13.71
CA SER A 11 -17.72 12.74 14.33
C SER A 11 -17.40 13.78 13.25
N ASP A 12 -17.74 15.04 13.52
CA ASP A 12 -17.39 16.21 12.70
C ASP A 12 -16.02 16.81 13.07
N LYS A 13 -15.43 16.36 14.19
CA LYS A 13 -14.14 16.85 14.69
C LYS A 13 -13.20 15.69 14.98
N ILE A 14 -11.90 15.93 14.78
CA ILE A 14 -10.85 15.00 15.18
C ILE A 14 -10.85 14.93 16.70
N ASP A 15 -11.10 13.74 17.22
CA ASP A 15 -11.17 13.44 18.64
C ASP A 15 -10.46 12.11 18.90
N ALA A 16 -9.60 12.07 19.91
CA ALA A 16 -8.73 10.93 20.19
C ALA A 16 -9.53 9.67 20.60
N ASP A 17 -10.55 9.85 21.42
CA ASP A 17 -11.36 8.75 21.95
C ASP A 17 -12.29 8.20 20.86
N LYS A 18 -12.89 9.08 20.07
CA LYS A 18 -13.67 8.69 18.89
C LYS A 18 -12.80 7.97 17.87
N ASN A 19 -11.59 8.44 17.62
CA ASN A 19 -10.67 7.76 16.73
C ASN A 19 -10.34 6.34 17.22
N ALA A 20 -10.05 6.17 18.51
CA ALA A 20 -9.84 4.86 19.11
C ALA A 20 -11.06 3.95 18.95
N GLN A 21 -12.27 4.47 19.17
CA GLN A 21 -13.54 3.73 18.96
C GLN A 21 -13.70 3.28 17.50
N ILE A 22 -13.39 4.14 16.53
CA ILE A 22 -13.51 3.82 15.09
C ILE A 22 -12.51 2.75 14.67
N HIS A 23 -11.28 2.79 15.19
CA HIS A 23 -10.27 1.76 14.92
C HIS A 23 -10.64 0.43 15.58
N ALA A 24 -11.11 0.44 16.83
CA ALA A 24 -11.64 -0.75 17.50
C ALA A 24 -12.81 -1.37 16.72
N PHE A 25 -13.73 -0.53 16.23
CA PHE A 25 -14.82 -0.95 15.37
C PHE A 25 -14.32 -1.58 14.07
N GLY A 26 -13.39 -0.94 13.37
CA GLY A 26 -12.79 -1.49 12.16
C GLY A 26 -12.09 -2.83 12.39
N ASN A 27 -11.42 -3.01 13.54
CA ASN A 27 -10.80 -4.29 13.92
C ASN A 27 -11.85 -5.38 14.14
N LYS A 28 -12.92 -5.05 14.89
CA LYS A 28 -14.04 -5.96 15.13
C LYS A 28 -14.70 -6.41 13.82
N LEU A 29 -15.00 -5.47 12.92
CA LEU A 29 -15.60 -5.80 11.63
C LEU A 29 -14.70 -6.68 10.75
N ARG A 30 -13.38 -6.61 10.92
CA ARG A 30 -12.44 -7.51 10.22
C ARG A 30 -12.39 -8.92 10.82
N GLN A 31 -12.70 -9.06 12.12
CA GLN A 31 -12.80 -10.36 12.78
C GLN A 31 -14.09 -11.09 12.41
N ASP A 32 -15.18 -10.36 12.21
CA ASP A 32 -16.48 -10.87 11.73
C ASP A 32 -16.86 -10.25 10.37
N LEU A 33 -16.10 -10.64 9.35
CA LEU A 33 -16.18 -10.01 8.03
C LEU A 33 -17.43 -10.46 7.26
N LEU A 34 -18.24 -9.49 6.82
CA LEU A 34 -19.36 -9.75 5.92
C LEU A 34 -18.85 -10.23 4.53
N PRO A 35 -19.24 -11.43 4.07
CA PRO A 35 -18.82 -11.92 2.75
C PRO A 35 -19.22 -10.97 1.62
N GLY A 36 -18.22 -10.52 0.84
CA GLY A 36 -18.39 -9.53 -0.20
C GLY A 36 -17.81 -8.15 0.14
N VAL A 37 -17.50 -7.90 1.42
CA VAL A 37 -16.61 -6.78 1.81
C VAL A 37 -15.18 -7.12 1.42
N SER A 38 -14.48 -6.13 0.89
CA SER A 38 -13.14 -6.25 0.29
C SER A 38 -12.10 -5.38 0.99
N ASP A 39 -12.51 -4.28 1.62
CA ASP A 39 -11.66 -3.51 2.53
C ASP A 39 -12.47 -2.75 3.59
N ILE A 40 -11.80 -2.45 4.70
CA ILE A 40 -12.32 -1.72 5.85
C ILE A 40 -11.22 -0.77 6.31
N ILE A 41 -11.41 0.54 6.10
CA ILE A 41 -10.36 1.55 6.28
C ILE A 41 -10.85 2.62 7.27
N PRO A 42 -10.58 2.45 8.57
CA PRO A 42 -10.80 3.49 9.57
C PRO A 42 -9.75 4.61 9.43
N SER A 43 -10.18 5.87 9.53
CA SER A 43 -9.30 7.03 9.40
C SER A 43 -9.94 8.26 10.06
N TYR A 44 -9.23 8.88 11.01
CA TYR A 44 -9.69 10.04 11.78
C TYR A 44 -11.10 9.84 12.37
N CYS A 45 -12.12 10.35 11.71
CA CYS A 45 -13.52 10.38 12.14
C CYS A 45 -14.44 9.54 11.27
N ASN A 46 -13.89 8.81 10.29
CA ASN A 46 -14.61 8.06 9.29
C ASN A 46 -14.14 6.61 9.23
N ILE A 47 -15.03 5.73 8.79
CA ILE A 47 -14.66 4.42 8.26
C ILE A 47 -15.13 4.32 6.81
N TYR A 48 -14.25 3.87 5.93
CA TYR A 48 -14.59 3.52 4.57
C TYR A 48 -14.74 2.00 4.45
N ILE A 49 -15.82 1.56 3.81
CA ILE A 49 -16.06 0.15 3.51
C ILE A 49 -16.11 -0.01 2.00
N GLU A 50 -15.24 -0.87 1.46
CA GLU A 50 -15.27 -1.27 0.05
C GLU A 50 -15.88 -2.67 -0.09
N TYR A 51 -16.79 -2.86 -1.04
CA TYR A 51 -17.47 -4.14 -1.24
C TYR A 51 -17.80 -4.43 -2.71
N ASP A 52 -18.04 -5.71 -3.03
CA ASP A 52 -18.50 -6.16 -4.35
C ASP A 52 -20.02 -5.93 -4.48
N SER A 53 -20.40 -4.93 -5.28
CA SER A 53 -21.80 -4.56 -5.52
C SER A 53 -22.59 -5.61 -6.29
N GLN A 54 -21.94 -6.66 -6.82
CA GLN A 54 -22.63 -7.80 -7.42
C GLN A 54 -23.07 -8.81 -6.36
N LYS A 55 -22.48 -8.76 -5.16
CA LYS A 55 -22.75 -9.67 -4.03
C LYS A 55 -23.54 -9.00 -2.92
N LEU A 56 -23.28 -7.72 -2.66
CA LEU A 56 -23.89 -6.95 -1.58
C LEU A 56 -24.56 -5.68 -2.12
N SER A 57 -25.76 -5.39 -1.60
CA SER A 57 -26.40 -4.09 -1.79
C SER A 57 -25.85 -3.08 -0.79
N LYS A 58 -25.97 -1.79 -1.09
CA LYS A 58 -25.59 -0.72 -0.16
C LYS A 58 -26.34 -0.85 1.18
N GLN A 59 -27.65 -1.13 1.11
CA GLN A 59 -28.51 -1.25 2.28
C GLN A 59 -28.09 -2.41 3.20
N HIS A 60 -27.65 -3.53 2.64
CA HIS A 60 -27.13 -4.65 3.45
C HIS A 60 -25.86 -4.26 4.21
N VAL A 61 -24.95 -3.52 3.56
CA VAL A 61 -23.73 -3.04 4.23
C VAL A 61 -24.07 -2.03 5.32
N GLU A 62 -24.99 -1.09 5.07
CA GLU A 62 -25.44 -0.12 6.07
C GLU A 62 -26.11 -0.78 7.28
N PHE A 63 -26.95 -1.79 7.04
CA PHE A 63 -27.58 -2.59 8.10
C PHE A 63 -26.55 -3.37 8.92
N TRP A 64 -25.58 -4.01 8.26
CA TRP A 64 -24.49 -4.71 8.93
C TRP A 64 -23.63 -3.78 9.79
N LEU A 65 -23.33 -2.57 9.29
CA LEU A 65 -22.63 -1.56 10.08
C LEU A 65 -23.44 -1.16 11.31
N ALA A 66 -24.73 -0.86 11.16
CA ALA A 66 -25.60 -0.46 12.26
C ALA A 66 -25.65 -1.50 13.38
N ASN A 67 -25.85 -2.78 13.05
CA ASN A 67 -25.93 -3.86 14.03
C ASN A 67 -24.62 -4.09 14.79
N ASN A 68 -23.47 -3.82 14.16
CA ASN A 68 -22.17 -4.01 14.81
C ASN A 68 -21.79 -2.84 15.74
N LEU A 69 -22.38 -1.66 15.54
CA LEU A 69 -22.11 -0.45 16.33
C LEU A 69 -22.65 -0.52 17.76
N GLU A 70 -23.76 -1.24 17.97
CA GLU A 70 -24.41 -1.34 19.29
C GLU A 70 -23.56 -2.08 20.34
N ASN A 71 -22.49 -2.75 19.92
CA ASN A 71 -21.68 -3.65 20.74
C ASN A 71 -20.19 -3.22 20.78
N LEU A 72 -19.92 -1.94 20.99
CA LEU A 72 -18.55 -1.40 21.07
C LEU A 72 -18.09 -1.26 22.52
N ASP A 73 -17.29 -2.22 23.00
CA ASP A 73 -16.56 -2.08 24.26
C ASP A 73 -15.38 -1.12 24.09
N SER A 74 -15.21 -0.20 25.05
CA SER A 74 -14.22 0.87 25.00
C SER A 74 -12.83 0.49 25.52
N ASN A 75 -12.54 -0.80 25.72
CA ASN A 75 -11.25 -1.25 26.24
C ASN A 75 -10.24 -1.49 25.12
N THR A 76 -9.63 -0.42 24.61
CA THR A 76 -8.46 -0.52 23.73
C THR A 76 -7.17 -0.41 24.53
N VAL A 77 -6.37 -1.48 24.51
CA VAL A 77 -4.98 -1.40 24.97
C VAL A 77 -4.21 -0.51 24.01
N THR A 78 -3.68 0.60 24.51
CA THR A 78 -2.90 1.55 23.72
C THR A 78 -1.41 1.31 23.97
N ARG A 79 -0.65 0.95 22.92
CA ARG A 79 0.81 0.83 23.03
C ARG A 79 1.49 2.18 22.81
N THR A 80 2.59 2.41 23.52
CA THR A 80 3.47 3.56 23.31
C THR A 80 4.74 3.11 22.61
N VAL A 81 5.05 3.74 21.48
CA VAL A 81 6.22 3.44 20.65
C VAL A 81 7.17 4.63 20.69
N LYS A 82 8.44 4.38 21.00
CA LYS A 82 9.49 5.39 21.00
C LYS A 82 10.21 5.39 19.65
N ILE A 83 10.30 6.55 19.01
CA ILE A 83 11.01 6.73 17.74
C ILE A 83 12.26 7.58 17.99
N PRO A 84 13.48 7.02 17.91
CA PRO A 84 14.70 7.81 17.97
C PRO A 84 14.83 8.68 16.71
N VAL A 85 15.20 9.95 16.89
CA VAL A 85 15.29 10.96 15.83
C VAL A 85 16.60 11.73 15.94
N ASP A 86 17.32 11.78 14.83
CA ASP A 86 18.35 12.80 14.59
C ASP A 86 17.68 14.08 14.09
N TYR A 87 17.65 15.13 14.92
CA TYR A 87 17.06 16.43 14.58
C TYR A 87 18.03 17.32 13.81
N SER A 88 18.42 16.84 12.63
CA SER A 88 19.31 17.53 11.68
C SER A 88 18.56 18.00 10.41
N GLY A 89 17.24 18.09 10.48
CA GLY A 89 16.37 18.36 9.32
C GLY A 89 16.64 19.70 8.64
N GLU A 90 16.59 19.69 7.30
CA GLU A 90 16.91 20.84 6.46
C GLU A 90 15.98 22.05 6.68
N ASP A 91 14.75 21.85 7.16
CA ASP A 91 13.80 22.95 7.38
C ASP A 91 13.85 23.54 8.79
N LEU A 92 14.69 23.04 9.70
CA LEU A 92 14.74 23.55 11.07
C LEU A 92 15.06 25.05 11.13
N GLU A 93 15.91 25.55 10.22
CA GLU A 93 16.22 26.97 10.10
C GLU A 93 15.01 27.78 9.62
N TYR A 94 14.32 27.29 8.58
CA TYR A 94 13.11 27.93 8.08
C TYR A 94 12.00 27.99 9.13
N ILE A 95 11.76 26.88 9.83
CA ILE A 95 10.78 26.82 10.93
C ILE A 95 11.14 27.82 12.02
N SER A 96 12.43 27.90 12.39
CA SER A 96 12.92 28.84 13.41
C SER A 96 12.59 30.29 13.07
N GLN A 97 12.75 30.69 11.81
CA GLN A 97 12.45 32.03 11.31
C GLN A 97 10.94 32.30 11.34
N GLU A 98 10.12 31.37 10.86
CA GLU A 98 8.66 31.55 10.77
C GLU A 98 7.96 31.52 12.14
N THR A 99 8.47 30.75 13.10
CA THR A 99 7.85 30.62 14.43
C THR A 99 8.50 31.49 15.50
N ALA A 100 9.60 32.19 15.19
CA ALA A 100 10.44 32.91 16.14
C ALA A 100 10.92 32.05 17.33
N LEU A 101 11.10 30.74 17.10
CA LEU A 101 11.60 29.79 18.10
C LEU A 101 13.01 29.37 17.73
N THR A 102 13.88 29.17 18.71
CA THR A 102 15.18 28.55 18.45
C THR A 102 15.02 27.09 18.02
N LYS A 103 15.98 26.56 17.25
CA LYS A 103 16.02 25.12 16.90
C LYS A 103 15.88 24.21 18.12
N LYS A 104 16.51 24.58 19.24
CA LYS A 104 16.42 23.85 20.51
C LYS A 104 14.99 23.81 21.06
N GLU A 105 14.26 24.93 20.99
CA GLU A 105 12.85 24.99 21.40
C GLU A 105 11.93 24.20 20.47
N ILE A 106 12.20 24.22 19.16
CA ILE A 106 11.48 23.40 18.17
C ILE A 106 11.64 21.92 18.50
N ILE A 107 12.87 21.46 18.65
CA ILE A 107 13.20 20.07 19.00
C ILE A 107 12.53 19.68 20.31
N LYS A 108 12.64 20.51 21.35
CA LYS A 108 12.03 20.28 22.66
C LYS A 108 10.50 20.12 22.54
N LYS A 109 9.82 21.09 21.91
CA LYS A 109 8.36 21.07 21.74
C LYS A 109 7.85 19.89 20.92
N HIS A 110 8.62 19.43 19.92
CA HIS A 110 8.27 18.24 19.15
C HIS A 110 8.55 16.94 19.93
N SER A 111 9.67 16.82 20.63
CA SER A 111 10.07 15.59 21.33
C SER A 111 9.37 15.35 22.66
N GLU A 112 8.98 16.39 23.40
CA GLU A 112 8.27 16.25 24.69
C GLU A 112 6.80 15.85 24.54
N LYS A 113 6.27 15.89 23.32
CA LYS A 113 4.86 15.60 23.05
C LYS A 113 4.65 14.12 22.80
N ILE A 114 3.62 13.58 23.44
CA ILE A 114 3.08 12.24 23.11
C ILE A 114 2.04 12.43 22.02
N TYR A 115 2.32 11.88 20.84
CA TYR A 115 1.40 11.91 19.71
C TYR A 115 0.50 10.68 19.67
N GLN A 116 -0.66 10.79 19.05
CA GLN A 116 -1.49 9.63 18.69
C GLN A 116 -1.49 9.43 17.19
N VAL A 117 -1.43 8.17 16.74
CA VAL A 117 -1.63 7.80 15.34
C VAL A 117 -3.13 7.79 15.04
N TYR A 118 -3.62 8.79 14.31
CA TYR A 118 -5.05 8.91 13.96
C TYR A 118 -5.44 8.10 12.72
N ALA A 119 -4.50 7.93 11.80
CA ALA A 119 -4.70 7.18 10.58
C ALA A 119 -3.37 6.62 10.09
N MET A 120 -3.45 5.48 9.41
CA MET A 120 -2.35 4.90 8.66
C MET A 120 -2.73 4.95 7.17
N GLY A 121 -1.80 5.29 6.29
CA GLY A 121 -2.09 5.42 4.85
C GLY A 121 -1.19 6.43 4.16
N PHE A 122 -1.57 6.89 2.95
CA PHE A 122 -0.71 7.59 1.97
C PHE A 122 0.34 6.68 1.32
N MET A 123 1.07 5.90 2.12
CA MET A 123 1.91 4.79 1.70
C MET A 123 2.04 3.76 2.84
N PRO A 124 2.56 2.55 2.58
CA PRO A 124 2.72 1.54 3.63
C PRO A 124 3.52 2.05 4.83
N GLY A 125 2.92 2.02 6.02
CA GLY A 125 3.54 2.43 7.29
C GLY A 125 3.58 3.92 7.56
N PHE A 126 3.04 4.78 6.68
CA PHE A 126 2.99 6.21 6.95
C PHE A 126 1.84 6.50 7.94
N ALA A 127 2.22 7.07 9.07
CA ALA A 127 1.35 7.26 10.23
C ALA A 127 1.04 8.75 10.42
N PHE A 128 -0.22 9.14 10.30
CA PHE A 128 -0.65 10.51 10.57
C PHE A 128 -0.79 10.71 12.08
N MET A 129 0.13 11.49 12.65
CA MET A 129 0.22 11.73 14.08
C MET A 129 -0.15 13.15 14.43
N ALA A 130 -0.90 13.33 15.53
CA ALA A 130 -1.38 14.63 15.97
C ALA A 130 -1.53 14.68 17.51
N GLU A 131 -1.63 15.85 18.14
CA GLU A 131 -1.53 17.19 17.53
C GLU A 131 -0.19 17.87 17.79
N VAL A 132 0.46 18.40 16.75
CA VAL A 132 1.63 19.27 16.89
C VAL A 132 1.30 20.50 17.76
N GLU A 133 2.27 20.95 18.54
CA GLU A 133 2.12 22.12 19.43
C GLU A 133 1.70 23.38 18.64
N PRO A 134 0.69 24.16 19.07
CA PRO A 134 0.19 25.31 18.31
C PRO A 134 1.28 26.28 17.84
N SER A 135 2.26 26.56 18.69
CA SER A 135 3.42 27.41 18.37
C SER A 135 4.35 26.88 17.27
N LEU A 136 4.26 25.60 16.88
CA LEU A 136 5.07 24.99 15.81
C LEU A 136 4.30 24.81 14.49
N ARG A 137 2.99 25.07 14.47
CA ARG A 137 2.15 24.72 13.32
C ARG A 137 2.41 25.68 12.17
N LEU A 138 3.03 25.16 11.11
CA LEU A 138 3.20 25.86 9.84
C LEU A 138 2.41 25.14 8.74
N PRO A 139 1.81 25.86 7.77
CA PRO A 139 1.21 25.22 6.62
C PRO A 139 2.26 24.44 5.83
N ARG A 140 1.81 23.43 5.08
CA ARG A 140 2.69 22.73 4.12
C ARG A 140 3.32 23.74 3.15
N ARG A 141 4.50 23.40 2.64
CA ARG A 141 5.18 24.13 1.58
C ARG A 141 4.26 24.29 0.35
N GLY A 142 4.35 25.45 -0.31
CA GLY A 142 3.59 25.71 -1.53
C GLY A 142 4.01 24.82 -2.72
N VAL A 143 5.31 24.47 -2.79
CA VAL A 143 5.86 23.57 -3.82
C VAL A 143 6.42 22.32 -3.12
N PRO A 144 5.92 21.12 -3.46
CA PRO A 144 6.45 19.87 -2.90
C PRO A 144 7.87 19.59 -3.44
N ARG A 145 8.66 18.85 -2.67
CA ARG A 145 10.00 18.38 -3.04
C ARG A 145 10.13 16.88 -2.81
N LEU A 146 11.21 16.28 -3.30
CA LEU A 146 11.54 14.91 -2.93
C LEU A 146 11.94 14.87 -1.45
N VAL A 147 11.20 14.11 -0.64
CA VAL A 147 11.46 13.89 0.78
C VAL A 147 12.16 12.55 0.94
N PRO A 148 13.35 12.48 1.58
CA PRO A 148 14.05 11.22 1.81
C PRO A 148 13.28 10.25 2.72
N ALA A 149 13.52 8.95 2.55
CA ALA A 149 13.04 7.94 3.49
C ALA A 149 13.59 8.18 4.90
N GLY A 150 12.76 7.92 5.90
CA GLY A 150 13.05 8.19 7.31
C GLY A 150 12.85 9.64 7.74
N SER A 151 12.51 10.58 6.84
CA SER A 151 12.33 11.99 7.23
C SER A 151 11.19 12.14 8.23
N VAL A 152 11.49 12.70 9.40
CA VAL A 152 10.50 13.18 10.37
C VAL A 152 10.07 14.57 9.93
N ALA A 153 8.79 14.79 9.69
CA ALA A 153 8.30 16.05 9.17
C ALA A 153 6.94 16.43 9.73
N MET A 154 6.61 17.73 9.68
CA MET A 154 5.36 18.27 10.17
C MET A 154 4.68 19.21 9.17
N ALA A 155 3.35 19.27 9.24
CA ALA A 155 2.53 20.27 8.56
C ALA A 155 1.22 20.48 9.32
N ASN A 156 0.84 21.73 9.52
CA ASN A 156 -0.30 22.14 10.34
C ASN A 156 -0.23 21.47 11.72
N ALA A 157 -1.32 20.83 12.16
CA ALA A 157 -1.39 20.10 13.42
C ALA A 157 -0.81 18.68 13.36
N GLN A 158 -0.18 18.26 12.26
CA GLN A 158 0.25 16.88 12.06
C GLN A 158 1.77 16.73 11.94
N THR A 159 2.27 15.59 12.41
CA THR A 159 3.66 15.13 12.23
C THR A 159 3.65 13.68 11.74
N SER A 160 4.73 13.25 11.08
CA SER A 160 4.87 11.89 10.56
C SER A 160 6.34 11.57 10.29
N VAL A 161 6.60 10.29 9.99
CA VAL A 161 7.86 9.83 9.43
C VAL A 161 7.57 9.23 8.06
N TYR A 162 8.29 9.66 7.03
CA TYR A 162 8.18 9.12 5.68
C TYR A 162 8.83 7.73 5.60
N PRO A 163 8.10 6.63 5.39
CA PRO A 163 8.71 5.29 5.31
C PRO A 163 9.57 5.09 4.06
N PHE A 164 9.22 5.79 2.97
CA PHE A 164 9.92 5.75 1.69
C PHE A 164 10.22 7.15 1.18
N ALA A 165 11.15 7.25 0.24
CA ALA A 165 11.37 8.50 -0.47
C ALA A 165 10.17 8.81 -1.37
N SER A 166 9.58 10.00 -1.23
CA SER A 166 8.43 10.41 -2.03
C SER A 166 8.36 11.92 -2.21
N PRO A 167 7.62 12.44 -3.21
CA PRO A 167 7.23 13.84 -3.22
C PRO A 167 6.43 14.20 -1.96
N GLY A 168 6.74 15.32 -1.33
CA GLY A 168 6.10 15.79 -0.11
C GLY A 168 6.31 17.28 0.13
N GLY A 169 5.37 17.91 0.85
CA GLY A 169 5.41 19.34 1.17
C GLY A 169 5.50 19.63 2.66
N TRP A 170 5.80 18.63 3.49
CA TRP A 170 5.91 18.82 4.94
C TRP A 170 7.30 19.32 5.32
N HIS A 171 7.39 20.06 6.42
CA HIS A 171 8.65 20.63 6.88
C HIS A 171 9.45 19.57 7.64
N ILE A 172 10.65 19.26 7.16
CA ILE A 172 11.51 18.20 7.70
C ILE A 172 12.24 18.69 8.95
N LEU A 173 11.98 18.02 10.06
CA LEU A 173 12.57 18.25 11.38
C LEU A 173 13.85 17.44 11.60
N GLY A 174 13.96 16.29 10.97
CA GLY A 174 15.04 15.34 11.22
C GLY A 174 14.85 14.02 10.49
N GLN A 175 15.58 13.01 10.92
CA GLN A 175 15.52 11.66 10.41
C GLN A 175 15.28 10.65 11.54
N ALA A 176 14.28 9.79 11.37
CA ALA A 176 14.04 8.66 12.26
C ALA A 176 15.12 7.59 12.06
N LEU A 177 15.62 7.05 13.17
CA LEU A 177 16.69 6.04 13.16
C LEU A 177 16.14 4.61 13.12
N VAL A 178 14.82 4.47 12.91
CA VAL A 178 14.11 3.19 12.78
C VAL A 178 13.11 3.28 11.62
N ALA A 179 13.04 2.22 10.80
CA ALA A 179 12.07 2.18 9.71
C ALA A 179 10.67 1.85 10.23
N LEU A 180 9.67 2.64 9.81
CA LEU A 180 8.27 2.43 10.17
C LEU A 180 7.64 1.25 9.44
N TYR A 181 8.19 0.90 8.28
CA TYR A 181 7.77 -0.24 7.49
C TYR A 181 8.98 -1.01 7.00
N ASP A 182 8.96 -2.33 7.21
CA ASP A 182 9.95 -3.26 6.69
C ASP A 182 9.29 -4.62 6.45
N PRO A 183 9.03 -5.01 5.20
CA PRO A 183 8.29 -6.22 4.88
C PRO A 183 9.03 -7.51 5.23
N ASN A 184 10.31 -7.43 5.60
CA ASN A 184 11.12 -8.58 5.98
C ASN A 184 11.11 -8.87 7.50
N ARG A 185 10.44 -8.03 8.30
CA ARG A 185 10.25 -8.26 9.75
C ARG A 185 9.05 -9.16 10.00
N ALA A 186 9.07 -9.85 11.14
CA ALA A 186 7.92 -10.62 11.63
C ALA A 186 6.67 -9.73 11.79
N GLU A 187 6.86 -8.49 12.26
CA GLU A 187 5.83 -7.44 12.22
C GLU A 187 6.27 -6.32 11.27
N PRO A 188 5.73 -6.28 10.03
CA PRO A 188 6.19 -5.32 9.03
C PRO A 188 5.93 -3.86 9.34
N PHE A 189 4.90 -3.56 10.12
CA PHE A 189 4.47 -2.20 10.44
C PHE A 189 4.84 -1.89 11.90
N LEU A 190 5.76 -0.95 12.09
CA LEU A 190 6.16 -0.52 13.43
C LEU A 190 5.03 0.16 14.17
N LEU A 191 4.19 0.91 13.46
CA LEU A 191 3.06 1.67 13.99
C LEU A 191 1.73 1.09 13.52
N GLN A 192 0.72 1.23 14.37
CA GLN A 192 -0.68 0.91 14.11
C GLN A 192 -1.52 2.13 14.50
N ALA A 193 -2.71 2.22 13.92
CA ALA A 193 -3.61 3.29 14.29
C ALA A 193 -4.09 3.12 15.74
N GLY A 194 -4.14 4.23 16.47
CA GLY A 194 -4.37 4.25 17.92
C GLY A 194 -3.10 4.28 18.76
N ASP A 195 -1.94 3.91 18.22
CA ASP A 195 -0.67 3.97 18.95
C ASP A 195 -0.37 5.36 19.50
N LYS A 196 0.31 5.40 20.65
CA LYS A 196 0.98 6.60 21.14
C LYS A 196 2.43 6.59 20.67
N VAL A 197 2.95 7.75 20.30
CA VAL A 197 4.31 7.90 19.78
C VAL A 197 5.05 8.98 20.53
N GLU A 198 6.24 8.64 21.01
CA GLU A 198 7.20 9.54 21.63
C GLU A 198 8.43 9.68 20.72
N PHE A 199 8.72 10.89 20.26
CA PHE A 199 9.94 11.14 19.50
C PHE A 199 11.09 11.46 20.46
N VAL A 200 12.15 10.66 20.43
CA VAL A 200 13.29 10.81 21.34
C VAL A 200 14.49 11.33 20.56
N ALA A 201 15.01 12.50 20.95
CA ALA A 201 16.24 13.01 20.34
C ALA A 201 17.40 12.03 20.56
N ALA A 202 18.10 11.68 19.49
CA ALA A 202 19.20 10.73 19.49
C ALA A 202 20.36 11.25 18.64
N ALA A 203 21.56 10.68 18.85
CA ALA A 203 22.71 11.00 18.03
C ALA A 203 22.51 10.51 16.58
N PRO A 204 23.11 11.17 15.58
CA PRO A 204 23.00 10.77 14.18
C PRO A 204 23.39 9.30 13.96
N GLN A 205 22.55 8.57 13.24
CA GLN A 205 22.80 7.19 12.80
C GLN A 205 22.19 6.97 11.42
N THR A 206 22.83 6.15 10.59
CA THR A 206 22.25 5.77 9.29
C THR A 206 21.06 4.85 9.50
N LEU A 207 19.91 5.25 8.96
CA LEU A 207 18.75 4.37 8.86
C LEU A 207 19.09 3.16 7.98
N ALA A 208 18.85 1.95 8.49
CA ALA A 208 19.07 0.73 7.72
C ALA A 208 18.17 0.71 6.47
N GLU A 209 18.76 0.36 5.33
CA GLU A 209 18.01 0.21 4.08
C GLU A 209 17.02 -0.96 4.19
N VAL A 210 15.77 -0.68 3.83
CA VAL A 210 14.71 -1.69 3.77
C VAL A 210 14.79 -2.40 2.43
N LYS A 211 15.10 -3.70 2.46
CA LYS A 211 15.17 -4.53 1.25
C LYS A 211 13.77 -4.84 0.71
N THR A 212 13.65 -4.94 -0.61
CA THR A 212 12.44 -5.47 -1.25
C THR A 212 12.18 -6.89 -0.77
N LEU A 213 10.93 -7.20 -0.45
CA LEU A 213 10.51 -8.56 -0.09
C LEU A 213 10.44 -9.43 -1.35
N GLU A 214 11.20 -10.51 -1.36
CA GLU A 214 11.10 -11.55 -2.38
C GLU A 214 9.87 -12.42 -2.12
N LEU A 215 8.94 -12.47 -3.09
CA LEU A 215 7.69 -13.21 -2.96
C LEU A 215 7.79 -14.68 -3.39
N LEU A 216 8.85 -15.03 -4.14
CA LEU A 216 9.01 -16.36 -4.72
C LEU A 216 9.98 -17.20 -3.87
N GLU A 217 9.54 -18.41 -3.51
CA GLU A 217 10.44 -19.40 -2.91
C GLU A 217 11.34 -20.06 -3.98
N PRO A 218 12.62 -20.32 -3.67
CA PRO A 218 13.58 -20.86 -4.63
C PRO A 218 13.35 -22.34 -5.00
N THR A 219 12.43 -23.06 -4.34
CA THR A 219 12.25 -24.52 -4.43
C THR A 219 11.31 -24.98 -5.55
N ARG A 220 10.97 -24.14 -6.52
CA ARG A 220 9.98 -24.46 -7.56
C ARG A 220 10.62 -24.94 -8.86
N THR A 221 9.92 -25.84 -9.55
CA THR A 221 10.24 -26.22 -10.93
C THR A 221 10.00 -25.01 -11.84
N ALA A 222 11.03 -24.60 -12.58
CA ALA A 222 10.93 -23.45 -13.47
C ALA A 222 10.31 -23.85 -14.82
N SER A 223 9.18 -23.22 -15.20
CA SER A 223 8.58 -23.39 -16.53
C SER A 223 9.21 -22.48 -17.58
N PHE A 224 9.76 -21.33 -17.17
CA PHE A 224 10.36 -20.35 -18.06
C PHE A 224 11.69 -19.82 -17.50
N ARG A 225 12.61 -19.48 -18.39
CA ARG A 225 13.78 -18.64 -18.12
C ARG A 225 13.59 -17.29 -18.78
N VAL A 226 13.77 -16.21 -18.03
CA VAL A 226 13.75 -14.84 -18.57
C VAL A 226 15.06 -14.59 -19.30
N LEU A 227 14.98 -14.45 -20.63
CA LEU A 227 16.13 -14.09 -21.48
C LEU A 227 16.31 -12.57 -21.58
N ALA A 228 15.21 -11.83 -21.54
CA ALA A 228 15.19 -10.37 -21.48
C ALA A 228 13.90 -9.90 -20.80
N THR A 229 13.97 -8.85 -20.00
CA THR A 229 12.80 -8.23 -19.37
C THR A 229 12.06 -7.32 -20.36
N GLY A 230 10.75 -7.23 -20.19
CA GLY A 230 9.91 -6.18 -20.74
C GLY A 230 10.07 -4.87 -19.98
N LEU A 231 9.12 -3.95 -20.16
CA LEU A 231 9.13 -2.64 -19.48
C LEU A 231 8.63 -2.74 -18.05
N LEU A 232 7.53 -3.48 -17.84
CA LEU A 232 6.90 -3.68 -16.54
C LEU A 232 6.13 -5.00 -16.56
N ASP A 233 6.85 -6.07 -16.23
CA ASP A 233 6.35 -7.43 -16.18
C ASP A 233 5.99 -7.78 -14.74
N LEU A 234 4.70 -7.96 -14.46
CA LEU A 234 4.21 -8.15 -13.10
C LEU A 234 3.52 -9.50 -12.95
N LEU A 235 3.92 -10.27 -11.94
CA LEU A 235 3.17 -11.43 -11.48
C LEU A 235 2.09 -10.94 -10.51
N LEU A 236 0.82 -11.12 -10.90
CA LEU A 236 -0.33 -10.61 -10.18
C LEU A 236 -1.34 -11.74 -9.91
N ASP A 237 -1.96 -11.70 -8.75
CA ASP A 237 -3.16 -12.46 -8.44
C ASP A 237 -4.40 -11.53 -8.47
N GLN A 238 -5.45 -11.85 -7.71
CA GLN A 238 -6.65 -11.01 -7.59
C GLN A 238 -6.41 -9.70 -6.82
N GLY A 239 -5.23 -9.55 -6.21
CA GLY A 239 -4.86 -8.40 -5.41
C GLY A 239 -4.89 -8.66 -3.91
N ARG A 240 -4.45 -7.65 -3.16
CA ARG A 240 -4.42 -7.62 -1.69
C ARG A 240 -5.72 -7.01 -1.15
N PHE A 241 -6.41 -7.75 -0.30
CA PHE A 241 -7.67 -7.35 0.33
C PHE A 241 -7.45 -6.99 1.81
N LEU A 242 -8.39 -6.26 2.41
CA LEU A 242 -8.42 -5.94 3.84
C LEU A 242 -7.14 -5.29 4.39
N SER A 243 -6.39 -4.59 3.54
CA SER A 243 -5.04 -4.08 3.86
C SER A 243 -4.92 -2.57 3.64
N GLY A 244 -5.97 -1.90 3.14
CA GLY A 244 -5.96 -0.46 2.90
C GLY A 244 -5.73 0.36 4.16
N HIS A 245 -6.18 -0.14 5.31
CA HIS A 245 -5.91 0.44 6.64
C HIS A 245 -4.42 0.46 7.03
N LEU A 246 -3.54 -0.21 6.27
CA LEU A 246 -2.09 -0.19 6.47
C LEU A 246 -1.36 0.65 5.40
N GLY A 247 -2.11 1.26 4.47
CA GLY A 247 -1.56 1.98 3.31
C GLY A 247 -1.14 1.06 2.15
N LEU A 248 -1.53 -0.21 2.18
CA LEU A 248 -1.26 -1.18 1.12
C LEU A 248 -2.34 -1.08 0.02
N SER A 249 -1.90 -0.88 -1.23
CA SER A 249 -2.80 -0.81 -2.39
C SER A 249 -3.48 -2.15 -2.71
N ARG A 250 -4.65 -2.13 -3.36
CA ARG A 250 -5.35 -3.35 -3.82
C ARG A 250 -4.48 -4.18 -4.77
N THR A 251 -3.62 -3.57 -5.57
CA THR A 251 -2.84 -4.24 -6.63
C THR A 251 -3.74 -5.18 -7.46
N GLY A 252 -3.23 -6.32 -7.93
CA GLY A 252 -3.92 -7.22 -8.85
C GLY A 252 -3.95 -6.70 -10.28
N ALA A 253 -4.47 -7.54 -11.18
CA ALA A 253 -4.55 -7.23 -12.61
C ALA A 253 -5.35 -5.94 -12.89
N LEU A 254 -4.80 -5.06 -13.73
CA LEU A 254 -5.42 -3.78 -14.08
C LEU A 254 -6.76 -3.96 -14.82
N ASP A 255 -6.85 -5.01 -15.65
CA ASP A 255 -8.07 -5.54 -16.24
C ASP A 255 -8.31 -6.95 -15.71
N ALA A 256 -8.88 -7.01 -14.51
CA ALA A 256 -9.21 -8.25 -13.83
C ALA A 256 -10.15 -9.16 -14.65
N LYS A 257 -11.00 -8.63 -15.54
CA LYS A 257 -11.89 -9.47 -16.36
C LYS A 257 -11.09 -10.24 -17.39
N LEU A 258 -10.17 -9.55 -18.06
CA LEU A 258 -9.31 -10.14 -19.08
C LEU A 258 -8.33 -11.15 -18.47
N ALA A 259 -7.72 -10.82 -17.32
CA ALA A 259 -6.86 -11.75 -16.58
C ALA A 259 -7.62 -13.02 -16.16
N ASN A 260 -8.83 -12.87 -15.61
CA ASN A 260 -9.68 -13.99 -15.23
C ASN A 260 -10.10 -14.86 -16.43
N LEU A 261 -10.35 -14.25 -17.59
CA LEU A 261 -10.64 -14.98 -18.83
C LEU A 261 -9.44 -15.84 -19.24
N ALA A 262 -8.22 -15.29 -19.21
CA ALA A 262 -7.01 -16.03 -19.58
C ALA A 262 -6.82 -17.28 -18.71
N ASN A 263 -6.92 -17.12 -17.39
CA ASN A 263 -6.85 -18.23 -16.44
C ASN A 263 -7.99 -19.24 -16.68
N SER A 264 -9.22 -18.78 -16.90
CA SER A 264 -10.37 -19.67 -17.11
C SER A 264 -10.24 -20.51 -18.39
N LEU A 265 -9.62 -19.99 -19.45
CA LEU A 265 -9.36 -20.74 -20.69
C LEU A 265 -8.37 -21.91 -20.50
N LEU A 266 -7.53 -21.86 -19.46
CA LEU A 266 -6.65 -22.96 -19.04
C LEU A 266 -7.27 -23.85 -17.95
N GLY A 267 -8.49 -23.54 -17.49
CA GLY A 267 -9.08 -24.21 -16.33
C GLY A 267 -8.41 -23.84 -15.00
N ASN A 268 -7.57 -22.79 -14.97
CA ASN A 268 -6.95 -22.32 -13.74
C ASN A 268 -7.99 -21.72 -12.79
N SER A 269 -7.69 -21.75 -11.49
CA SER A 269 -8.51 -21.03 -10.51
C SER A 269 -8.48 -19.52 -10.78
N LYS A 270 -9.53 -18.80 -10.35
CA LYS A 270 -9.55 -17.33 -10.46
C LYS A 270 -8.41 -16.65 -9.68
N ASN A 271 -7.90 -17.30 -8.64
CA ASN A 271 -6.79 -16.76 -7.84
C ASN A 271 -5.41 -17.15 -8.38
N ALA A 272 -5.34 -17.84 -9.52
CA ALA A 272 -4.06 -18.21 -10.12
C ALA A 272 -3.27 -16.96 -10.51
N VAL A 273 -1.98 -16.96 -10.16
CA VAL A 273 -1.05 -15.90 -10.54
C VAL A 273 -0.94 -15.86 -12.06
N ILE A 274 -0.92 -14.64 -12.60
CA ILE A 274 -0.81 -14.38 -14.03
C ILE A 274 0.30 -13.36 -14.27
N LEU A 275 0.94 -13.44 -15.43
CA LEU A 275 1.88 -12.42 -15.88
C LEU A 275 1.11 -11.32 -16.61
N GLU A 276 1.06 -10.12 -16.04
CA GLU A 276 0.62 -8.89 -16.71
C GLU A 276 1.81 -8.25 -17.44
N ILE A 277 1.58 -7.88 -18.69
CA ILE A 277 2.58 -7.37 -19.62
C ILE A 277 2.10 -6.03 -20.18
N ASN A 278 2.92 -4.99 -19.98
CA ASN A 278 2.59 -3.62 -20.37
C ASN A 278 3.62 -3.05 -21.34
N LEU A 279 3.16 -2.53 -22.49
CA LEU A 279 3.92 -1.83 -23.54
C LEU A 279 4.99 -2.65 -24.28
N LEU A 280 5.92 -3.27 -23.56
CA LEU A 280 6.96 -4.15 -24.09
C LEU A 280 7.01 -5.38 -23.19
N GLY A 281 6.87 -6.56 -23.79
CA GLY A 281 6.90 -7.82 -23.04
C GLY A 281 8.27 -8.48 -22.98
N PRO A 282 8.42 -9.48 -22.09
CA PRO A 282 9.69 -10.17 -21.91
C PRO A 282 9.99 -11.13 -23.05
N LYS A 283 11.24 -11.54 -23.15
CA LYS A 283 11.64 -12.70 -23.96
C LYS A 283 11.86 -13.88 -23.02
N LEU A 284 11.13 -14.97 -23.24
CA LEU A 284 11.14 -16.14 -22.36
C LEU A 284 11.57 -17.39 -23.14
N GLU A 285 12.42 -18.20 -22.53
CA GLU A 285 12.72 -19.56 -22.97
C GLU A 285 11.87 -20.54 -22.16
N VAL A 286 11.22 -21.49 -22.83
CA VAL A 286 10.41 -22.54 -22.21
C VAL A 286 11.32 -23.67 -21.74
N ILE A 287 11.24 -24.05 -20.46
CA ILE A 287 12.12 -25.05 -19.85
C ILE A 287 11.51 -26.45 -19.87
N ASN A 288 10.19 -26.55 -19.66
CA ASN A 288 9.43 -27.80 -19.77
C ASN A 288 8.15 -27.56 -20.56
N GLU A 289 7.57 -28.64 -21.07
CA GLU A 289 6.28 -28.58 -21.75
C GLU A 289 5.23 -27.91 -20.85
N VAL A 290 4.48 -26.97 -21.42
CA VAL A 290 3.53 -26.14 -20.67
C VAL A 290 2.41 -25.62 -21.56
N LEU A 291 1.20 -25.53 -21.03
CA LEU A 291 0.06 -24.91 -21.69
C LEU A 291 -0.03 -23.43 -21.30
N ILE A 292 -0.16 -22.56 -22.29
CA ILE A 292 -0.33 -21.13 -22.09
C ILE A 292 -1.60 -20.62 -22.76
N VAL A 293 -2.09 -19.49 -22.26
CA VAL A 293 -3.07 -18.64 -22.93
C VAL A 293 -2.56 -17.21 -22.85
N PHE A 294 -2.39 -16.58 -24.02
CA PHE A 294 -2.11 -15.15 -24.11
C PHE A 294 -3.38 -14.39 -24.51
N VAL A 295 -3.71 -13.34 -23.76
CA VAL A 295 -4.85 -12.46 -24.05
C VAL A 295 -4.41 -11.00 -23.99
N GLY A 296 -5.10 -10.14 -24.73
CA GLY A 296 -4.76 -8.72 -24.81
C GLY A 296 -4.79 -8.21 -26.22
N TYR A 297 -4.75 -6.89 -26.34
CA TYR A 297 -4.88 -6.20 -27.62
C TYR A 297 -3.67 -5.34 -27.96
N ALA A 298 -2.84 -5.01 -26.97
CA ALA A 298 -1.71 -4.10 -27.13
C ALA A 298 -0.46 -4.80 -27.68
N LEU A 299 -0.33 -6.11 -27.48
CA LEU A 299 0.82 -6.91 -27.85
C LEU A 299 0.43 -8.10 -28.73
N GLN A 300 1.36 -8.50 -29.58
CA GLN A 300 1.29 -9.72 -30.38
C GLN A 300 2.26 -10.74 -29.82
N LEU A 301 1.75 -11.92 -29.49
CA LEU A 301 2.54 -13.08 -29.09
C LEU A 301 3.29 -13.66 -30.31
N LYS A 302 4.56 -13.98 -30.12
CA LYS A 302 5.38 -14.74 -31.07
C LYS A 302 6.04 -15.91 -30.38
N ILE A 303 6.00 -17.08 -31.02
CA ILE A 303 6.73 -18.28 -30.63
C ILE A 303 7.74 -18.57 -31.74
N ASN A 304 9.03 -18.63 -31.42
CA ASN A 304 10.11 -18.83 -32.39
C ASN A 304 10.03 -17.82 -33.57
N ASN A 305 9.71 -16.56 -33.25
CA ASN A 305 9.47 -15.46 -34.19
C ASN A 305 8.21 -15.60 -35.08
N ILE A 306 7.40 -16.64 -34.89
CA ILE A 306 6.14 -16.85 -35.61
C ILE A 306 5.00 -16.29 -34.78
N VAL A 307 4.23 -15.39 -35.38
CA VAL A 307 3.04 -14.78 -34.78
C VAL A 307 2.01 -15.85 -34.42
N GLN A 308 1.46 -15.73 -33.21
CA GLN A 308 0.37 -16.55 -32.73
C GLN A 308 -0.91 -15.74 -32.56
N GLU A 309 -2.03 -16.42 -32.66
CA GLU A 309 -3.34 -15.83 -32.35
C GLU A 309 -3.54 -15.75 -30.83
N ALA A 310 -3.99 -14.59 -30.34
CA ALA A 310 -4.36 -14.41 -28.95
C ALA A 310 -5.68 -15.16 -28.64
N PHE A 311 -6.02 -15.29 -27.36
CA PHE A 311 -7.25 -15.94 -26.86
C PHE A 311 -7.37 -17.43 -27.22
N LYS A 312 -6.24 -18.09 -27.50
CA LYS A 312 -6.17 -19.54 -27.73
C LYS A 312 -5.23 -20.20 -26.75
N THR A 313 -5.56 -21.45 -26.42
CA THR A 313 -4.68 -22.33 -25.66
C THR A 313 -3.60 -22.86 -26.58
N ILE A 314 -2.34 -22.70 -26.18
CA ILE A 314 -1.17 -23.10 -26.97
C ILE A 314 -0.28 -23.99 -26.11
N LEU A 315 0.07 -25.17 -26.64
CA LEU A 315 1.07 -26.04 -26.04
C LEU A 315 2.46 -25.59 -26.47
N LEU A 316 3.32 -25.29 -25.51
CA LEU A 316 4.72 -24.96 -25.73
C LEU A 316 5.61 -26.14 -25.38
N LYS A 317 6.69 -26.32 -26.14
CA LYS A 317 7.69 -27.35 -25.90
C LYS A 317 8.95 -26.72 -25.29
N ALA A 318 9.71 -27.54 -24.57
CA ALA A 318 11.02 -27.13 -24.08
C ALA A 318 11.91 -26.62 -25.23
N GLY A 319 12.56 -25.48 -25.02
CA GLY A 319 13.37 -24.77 -26.02
C GLY A 319 12.61 -23.76 -26.88
N ASP A 320 11.27 -23.72 -26.84
CA ASP A 320 10.52 -22.66 -27.51
C ASP A 320 10.87 -21.29 -26.91
N ILE A 321 10.97 -20.28 -27.79
CA ILE A 321 11.24 -18.90 -27.41
C ILE A 321 9.98 -18.07 -27.62
N ILE A 322 9.47 -17.50 -26.54
CA ILE A 322 8.34 -16.57 -26.55
C ILE A 322 8.86 -15.13 -26.56
N SER A 323 8.22 -14.28 -27.37
CA SER A 323 8.43 -12.84 -27.34
C SER A 323 7.15 -12.09 -27.69
N PHE A 324 7.13 -10.79 -27.39
CA PHE A 324 5.98 -9.92 -27.62
C PHE A 324 6.38 -8.71 -28.43
N SER A 325 5.57 -8.34 -29.42
CA SER A 325 5.75 -7.09 -30.18
C SER A 325 4.53 -6.18 -30.11
N PRO A 326 4.71 -4.84 -30.00
CA PRO A 326 3.60 -3.91 -29.87
C PRO A 326 2.72 -3.84 -31.12
N LEU A 327 1.40 -3.69 -30.91
CA LEU A 327 0.37 -3.54 -31.94
C LEU A 327 -0.21 -2.12 -32.05
N PHE A 328 0.44 -1.12 -31.43
CA PHE A 328 -0.02 0.27 -31.37
C PHE A 328 -1.46 0.45 -30.82
N LYS A 329 -1.90 -0.47 -29.95
CA LYS A 329 -3.14 -0.37 -29.17
C LYS A 329 -2.81 -0.22 -27.70
N ALA A 330 -3.66 0.47 -26.95
CA ALA A 330 -3.51 0.63 -25.52
C ALA A 330 -4.16 -0.56 -24.76
N GLY A 331 -3.66 -0.82 -23.55
CA GLY A 331 -4.22 -1.78 -22.61
C GLY A 331 -3.21 -2.86 -22.16
N PRO A 332 -3.45 -3.49 -21.01
CA PRO A 332 -2.60 -4.58 -20.54
C PRO A 332 -2.81 -5.83 -21.40
N SER A 333 -1.79 -6.68 -21.46
CA SER A 333 -1.90 -8.05 -21.97
C SER A 333 -1.52 -9.02 -20.87
N TYR A 334 -2.01 -10.25 -20.95
CA TYR A 334 -1.80 -11.24 -19.91
C TYR A 334 -1.35 -12.58 -20.51
N LEU A 335 -0.44 -13.25 -19.81
CA LEU A 335 -0.02 -14.60 -20.10
C LEU A 335 -0.37 -15.49 -18.90
N ALA A 336 -1.35 -16.37 -19.07
CA ALA A 336 -1.68 -17.43 -18.12
C ALA A 336 -0.92 -18.70 -18.48
N VAL A 337 -0.63 -19.51 -17.45
CA VAL A 337 0.18 -20.73 -17.53
C VAL A 337 -0.52 -21.80 -16.68
N GLN A 338 -0.61 -23.03 -17.18
CA GLN A 338 -1.19 -24.17 -16.47
C GLN A 338 -0.12 -24.98 -15.72
#